data_AF-A0AAX3UDG9-F1
#
_entry.id   AF-A0AAX3UDG9-F1
#
_cell.length_a   1.000
_cell.length_b   1.000
_cell.length_c   1.000
_cell.angle_alpha   90.00
_cell.angle_beta   90.00
_cell.angle_gamma   90.00
#
_symmetry.space_group_name_H-M   'P 1'
#
loop_
_entity.id
_entity.type
_entity.pdbx_description
1 polymer ?
#
loop_
_entity_poly.entity_id
_entity_poly.type
_entity_poly.pdbx_seq_one_letter_code
_entity_poly.pdbx_strand_id
1 'polypeptide(L)'
;MRTFFRIIRNIFLLALLAFGVWTYRSNPNMRMATQDSLAMLNYRISQLLNTGTATEPQISDKQQTKTSKTTDSDTANTRSWTKPEADVYVDIHDNLQLCSAAIDAMNAWNRTGAFTFHQINNKKDAQIIINVVNDSSTNAAGETATTYNPATGHLLKATVHLNRYYLQNQWYGYSNNRIVNTAEHELGHVIGLNHTKTVSVMYPKGSIYTIQPQDIKNVRKIYHEK
;
A
#
# COMPACT_ATOMS: atom_id res chain seq x y z
N MET A 1 -43.16 -4.46 -36.27
CA MET A 1 -41.67 -4.42 -36.26
C MET A 1 -41.07 -3.65 -35.09
N ARG A 2 -41.56 -2.45 -34.70
CA ARG A 2 -40.97 -1.66 -33.58
C ARG A 2 -41.02 -2.33 -32.20
N THR A 3 -42.05 -3.13 -31.91
CA THR A 3 -42.21 -3.86 -30.65
C THR A 3 -41.23 -5.04 -30.52
N PHE A 4 -40.96 -5.73 -31.62
CA PHE A 4 -39.99 -6.84 -31.69
C PHE A 4 -38.56 -6.38 -31.38
N PHE A 5 -38.11 -5.26 -31.95
CA PHE A 5 -36.80 -4.67 -31.64
C PHE A 5 -36.67 -4.17 -30.19
N ARG A 6 -37.76 -3.73 -29.57
CA ARG A 6 -37.76 -3.35 -28.14
C ARG A 6 -37.57 -4.56 -27.22
N ILE A 7 -38.18 -5.69 -27.56
CA ILE A 7 -38.05 -6.94 -26.81
C ILE A 7 -36.60 -7.45 -26.90
N ILE A 8 -36.01 -7.48 -28.09
CA ILE A 8 -34.61 -7.89 -28.30
C ILE A 8 -33.64 -7.00 -27.50
N ARG A 9 -33.83 -5.68 -27.55
CA ARG A 9 -33.01 -4.73 -26.78
C ARG A 9 -33.07 -5.00 -25.27
N ASN A 10 -34.26 -5.27 -24.75
CA ASN A 10 -34.43 -5.52 -23.32
C ASN A 10 -33.81 -6.87 -22.90
N ILE A 11 -33.90 -7.89 -23.74
CA ILE A 11 -33.22 -9.18 -23.51
C ILE A 11 -31.70 -9.00 -23.51
N PHE A 12 -31.16 -8.20 -24.44
CA PHE A 12 -29.72 -7.92 -24.50
C PHE A 12 -29.23 -7.16 -23.25
N LEU A 13 -30.00 -6.19 -22.75
CA LEU A 13 -29.69 -5.48 -21.50
C LEU A 13 -29.73 -6.42 -20.29
N LEU A 14 -30.70 -7.32 -20.22
CA LEU A 14 -30.77 -8.34 -19.15
C LEU A 14 -29.59 -9.31 -19.23
N ALA A 15 -29.18 -9.72 -20.44
CA ALA A 15 -28.01 -10.56 -20.63
C ALA A 15 -26.71 -9.85 -20.22
N LEU A 16 -26.57 -8.55 -20.51
CA LEU A 16 -25.44 -7.73 -20.05
C LEU A 16 -25.40 -7.61 -18.52
N LEU A 17 -26.55 -7.40 -17.88
CA LEU A 17 -26.64 -7.34 -16.42
C LEU A 17 -26.30 -8.69 -15.78
N ALA A 18 -26.84 -9.79 -16.32
CA ALA A 18 -26.54 -11.14 -15.85
C ALA A 18 -25.05 -11.48 -16.04
N PHE A 19 -24.46 -11.10 -17.17
CA PHE A 19 -23.04 -11.26 -17.45
C PHE A 19 -22.18 -10.41 -16.49
N GLY A 20 -22.59 -9.17 -16.21
CA GLY A 20 -21.96 -8.31 -15.20
C GLY A 20 -21.97 -8.93 -13.80
N VAL A 21 -23.11 -9.49 -13.38
CA VAL A 21 -23.24 -10.19 -12.10
C VAL A 21 -22.42 -11.50 -12.07
N TRP A 22 -22.40 -12.24 -13.17
CA TRP A 22 -21.62 -13.48 -13.30
C TRP A 22 -20.11 -13.20 -13.27
N THR A 23 -19.64 -12.23 -14.05
CA THR A 23 -18.24 -11.78 -14.05
C THR A 23 -17.81 -11.22 -12.70
N TYR A 24 -18.69 -10.50 -11.98
CA TYR A 24 -18.48 -10.06 -10.60
C TYR A 24 -18.31 -11.24 -9.64
N ARG A 25 -19.12 -12.29 -9.75
CA ARG A 25 -19.01 -13.47 -8.87
C ARG A 25 -17.80 -14.35 -9.20
N SER A 26 -17.43 -14.47 -10.47
CA SER A 26 -16.37 -15.37 -10.92
C SER A 26 -14.96 -14.78 -10.87
N ASN A 27 -14.79 -13.45 -10.87
CA ASN A 27 -13.47 -12.82 -10.88
C ASN A 27 -13.16 -12.11 -9.54
N PRO A 28 -12.22 -12.64 -8.73
CA PRO A 28 -11.85 -12.02 -7.46
C PRO A 28 -11.28 -10.60 -7.62
N ASN A 29 -10.58 -10.32 -8.73
CA ASN A 29 -10.03 -8.99 -9.03
C ASN A 29 -11.12 -7.92 -9.27
N MET A 30 -12.27 -8.31 -9.82
CA MET A 30 -13.40 -7.39 -10.07
C MET A 30 -14.14 -7.05 -8.78
N ARG A 31 -14.21 -8.00 -7.83
CA ARG A 31 -14.82 -7.78 -6.51
C ARG A 31 -14.03 -6.74 -5.71
N MET A 32 -12.70 -6.84 -5.75
CA MET A 32 -11.79 -5.88 -5.11
C MET A 32 -11.97 -4.48 -5.70
N ALA A 33 -11.89 -4.33 -7.03
CA ALA A 33 -12.08 -3.05 -7.71
C ALA A 33 -13.43 -2.35 -7.40
N THR A 34 -14.50 -3.12 -7.23
CA THR A 34 -15.83 -2.58 -6.87
C THR A 34 -15.99 -2.22 -5.40
N GLN A 35 -15.27 -2.88 -4.49
CA GLN A 35 -15.30 -2.57 -3.06
C GLN A 35 -14.43 -1.34 -2.76
N ASP A 36 -13.28 -1.23 -3.42
CA ASP A 36 -12.36 -0.10 -3.29
C ASP A 36 -12.97 1.22 -3.83
N SER A 37 -13.74 1.15 -4.93
CA SER A 37 -14.46 2.32 -5.47
C SER A 37 -15.60 2.82 -4.57
N LEU A 38 -16.24 1.94 -3.79
CA LEU A 38 -17.27 2.32 -2.82
C LEU A 38 -16.68 2.93 -1.55
N ALA A 39 -15.55 2.41 -1.05
CA ALA A 39 -14.82 3.00 0.07
C ALA A 39 -14.26 4.39 -0.29
N MET A 40 -13.72 4.55 -1.50
CA MET A 40 -13.25 5.84 -2.05
C MET A 40 -14.39 6.87 -2.18
N LEU A 41 -15.59 6.44 -2.57
CA LEU A 41 -16.75 7.34 -2.66
C LEU A 41 -17.19 7.83 -1.28
N ASN A 42 -17.25 6.94 -0.29
CA ASN A 42 -17.57 7.30 1.10
C ASN A 42 -16.52 8.24 1.71
N TYR A 43 -15.24 8.03 1.39
CA TYR A 43 -14.15 8.90 1.81
C TYR A 43 -14.28 10.31 1.21
N ARG A 44 -14.59 10.43 -0.09
CA ARG A 44 -14.79 11.73 -0.76
C ARG A 44 -16.00 12.50 -0.24
N ILE A 45 -17.08 11.80 0.07
CA ILE A 45 -18.29 12.39 0.67
C ILE A 45 -17.95 12.93 2.08
N SER A 46 -17.17 12.19 2.86
CA SER A 46 -16.79 12.59 4.23
C SER A 46 -15.82 13.78 4.24
N GLN A 47 -14.90 13.85 3.27
CA GLN A 47 -13.93 14.95 3.14
C GLN A 47 -14.61 16.28 2.75
N LEU A 48 -15.57 16.25 1.82
CA LEU A 48 -16.35 17.43 1.41
C LEU A 48 -17.14 18.05 2.57
N LEU A 49 -17.48 17.25 3.59
CA LEU A 49 -18.22 17.70 4.75
C LEU A 49 -17.32 18.27 5.87
N ASN A 50 -16.02 17.95 5.88
CA ASN A 50 -15.14 18.22 7.02
C ASN A 50 -14.06 19.29 6.77
N THR A 51 -13.65 19.61 5.53
CA THR A 51 -12.56 20.57 5.28
C THR A 51 -13.04 22.02 5.15
N GLY A 52 -13.30 22.65 6.30
CA GLY A 52 -13.35 24.11 6.45
C GLY A 52 -12.12 24.61 7.22
N THR A 53 -11.10 25.09 6.48
CA THR A 53 -9.91 25.85 6.91
C THR A 53 -8.83 25.16 7.77
N ALA A 54 -7.55 25.41 7.42
CA ALA A 54 -6.35 24.79 7.97
C ALA A 54 -5.49 25.79 8.77
N THR A 55 -4.83 25.34 9.85
CA THR A 55 -3.60 25.97 10.37
C THR A 55 -2.74 24.94 11.11
N GLU A 56 -1.42 25.09 10.99
CA GLU A 56 -0.36 24.15 11.38
C GLU A 56 0.33 24.57 12.70
N PRO A 57 0.85 23.63 13.51
CA PRO A 57 2.18 23.88 14.09
C PRO A 57 3.13 22.67 14.30
N GLN A 58 4.42 23.00 14.15
CA GLN A 58 5.70 22.32 14.47
C GLN A 58 5.80 21.76 15.91
N ILE A 59 6.70 20.78 16.18
CA ILE A 59 7.60 20.65 17.38
C ILE A 59 8.61 19.47 17.21
N SER A 60 9.85 19.72 17.67
CA SER A 60 11.03 18.84 17.88
C SER A 60 11.00 18.07 19.22
N ASP A 61 11.58 16.86 19.32
CA ASP A 61 12.60 16.54 20.35
C ASP A 61 13.30 15.15 20.17
N LYS A 62 14.53 15.04 20.66
CA LYS A 62 15.48 13.92 20.45
C LYS A 62 15.36 12.79 21.49
N GLN A 63 15.07 11.57 21.05
CA GLN A 63 15.49 10.32 21.69
C GLN A 63 16.55 9.63 20.83
N GLN A 64 17.48 8.88 21.45
CA GLN A 64 18.61 8.22 20.81
C GLN A 64 18.14 7.01 19.98
N THR A 65 17.50 7.29 18.85
CA THR A 65 17.00 6.34 17.86
C THR A 65 18.09 6.06 16.83
N LYS A 66 18.24 4.80 16.43
CA LYS A 66 19.07 4.43 15.27
C LYS A 66 18.17 4.30 14.06
N THR A 67 18.45 5.09 13.02
CA THR A 67 17.79 5.00 11.72
C THR A 67 18.55 4.01 10.85
N SER A 68 17.85 3.10 10.19
CA SER A 68 18.42 2.34 9.09
C SER A 68 17.57 2.54 7.85
N LYS A 69 18.24 2.84 6.75
CA LYS A 69 17.69 2.75 5.40
C LYS A 69 17.89 1.33 4.90
N THR A 70 16.93 0.79 4.17
CA THR A 70 17.10 -0.47 3.45
C THR A 70 18.01 -0.25 2.23
N THR A 71 19.32 -0.34 2.45
CA THR A 71 20.32 -0.52 1.38
C THR A 71 20.59 -2.01 1.19
N ASP A 72 20.93 -2.41 -0.05
CA ASP A 72 21.21 -3.77 -0.62
C ASP A 72 22.05 -4.78 0.20
N SER A 73 22.36 -4.53 1.47
CA SER A 73 23.06 -5.46 2.35
C SER A 73 22.13 -6.53 2.92
N ASP A 74 22.33 -7.77 2.49
CA ASP A 74 21.66 -9.04 2.87
C ASP A 74 21.72 -9.42 4.37
N THR A 75 21.98 -8.50 5.31
CA THR A 75 22.18 -8.79 6.76
C THR A 75 21.51 -7.80 7.70
N ALA A 76 20.32 -7.31 7.36
CA ALA A 76 19.48 -6.62 8.34
C ALA A 76 18.88 -7.65 9.31
N ASN A 77 19.34 -7.63 10.57
CA ASN A 77 18.64 -8.29 11.69
C ASN A 77 17.14 -8.01 11.56
N THR A 78 16.32 -9.06 11.52
CA THR A 78 14.87 -8.95 11.33
C THR A 78 14.26 -8.12 12.45
N ARG A 79 13.92 -6.86 12.16
CA ARG A 79 13.22 -5.97 13.08
C ARG A 79 11.73 -6.09 12.85
N SER A 80 10.96 -6.05 13.92
CA SER A 80 9.52 -6.24 13.87
C SER A 80 8.80 -5.31 14.83
N TRP A 81 7.52 -5.07 14.53
CA TRP A 81 6.60 -4.43 15.47
C TRP A 81 6.30 -5.38 16.64
N THR A 82 5.91 -4.82 17.79
CA THR A 82 5.50 -5.62 18.96
C THR A 82 4.24 -6.46 18.70
N LYS A 83 3.41 -6.02 17.76
CA LYS A 83 2.16 -6.68 17.35
C LYS A 83 2.10 -6.78 15.82
N PRO A 84 1.32 -7.72 15.25
CA PRO A 84 1.06 -7.80 13.81
C PRO A 84 0.11 -6.70 13.31
N GLU A 85 0.22 -5.49 13.87
CA GLU A 85 -0.56 -4.34 13.47
C GLU A 85 0.21 -3.05 13.68
N ALA A 86 -0.09 -2.04 12.86
CA ALA A 86 0.50 -0.71 13.01
C ALA A 86 -0.39 0.40 12.44
N ASP A 87 -0.36 1.56 13.09
CA ASP A 87 -1.06 2.76 12.65
C ASP A 87 -0.28 3.49 11.56
N VAL A 88 -0.97 3.85 10.47
CA VAL A 88 -0.39 4.44 9.26
C VAL A 88 -1.03 5.79 8.97
N TYR A 89 -0.19 6.81 8.74
CA TYR A 89 -0.62 8.09 8.18
C TYR A 89 -0.13 8.22 6.73
N VAL A 90 -1.07 8.41 5.81
CA VAL A 90 -0.78 8.62 4.39
C VAL A 90 -0.68 10.13 4.12
N ASP A 91 0.54 10.63 4.10
CA ASP A 91 0.91 12.03 3.87
C ASP A 91 1.06 12.29 2.37
N ILE A 92 -0.02 12.04 1.61
CA ILE A 92 -0.08 12.19 0.15
C ILE A 92 -1.38 12.91 -0.22
N HIS A 93 -1.30 14.23 -0.39
CA HIS A 93 -2.46 15.08 -0.69
C HIS A 93 -2.62 15.38 -2.18
N ASP A 94 -1.52 15.69 -2.87
CA ASP A 94 -1.55 16.20 -4.26
C ASP A 94 -1.25 15.14 -5.33
N ASN A 95 -1.27 13.86 -4.96
CA ASN A 95 -0.93 12.77 -5.87
C ASN A 95 -1.88 11.58 -5.69
N LEU A 96 -3.04 11.65 -6.34
CA LEU A 96 -4.10 10.64 -6.22
C LEU A 96 -3.65 9.23 -6.61
N GLN A 97 -2.78 9.09 -7.61
CA GLN A 97 -2.30 7.78 -8.04
C GLN A 97 -1.43 7.12 -6.98
N LEU A 98 -0.46 7.85 -6.42
CA LEU A 98 0.42 7.31 -5.37
C LEU A 98 -0.30 7.15 -4.03
N CYS A 99 -1.26 8.03 -3.73
CA CYS A 99 -2.17 7.88 -2.60
C CYS A 99 -2.98 6.58 -2.73
N SER A 100 -3.65 6.36 -3.87
CA SER A 100 -4.37 5.11 -4.13
C SER A 100 -3.46 3.90 -4.01
N ALA A 101 -2.26 3.93 -4.59
CA ALA A 101 -1.33 2.81 -4.53
C ALA A 101 -0.91 2.46 -3.10
N ALA A 102 -0.69 3.45 -2.24
CA ALA A 102 -0.41 3.23 -0.82
C ALA A 102 -1.59 2.57 -0.09
N ILE A 103 -2.81 3.05 -0.34
CA ILE A 103 -4.05 2.49 0.24
C ILE A 103 -4.28 1.06 -0.24
N ASP A 104 -4.15 0.81 -1.55
CA ASP A 104 -4.34 -0.49 -2.19
C ASP A 104 -3.34 -1.52 -1.65
N ALA A 105 -2.08 -1.11 -1.45
CA ALA A 105 -1.04 -1.94 -0.88
C ALA A 105 -1.30 -2.31 0.60
N MET A 106 -1.74 -1.35 1.42
CA MET A 106 -2.16 -1.64 2.81
C MET A 106 -3.33 -2.62 2.82
N ASN A 107 -4.34 -2.40 1.98
CA ASN A 107 -5.49 -3.29 1.86
C ASN A 107 -5.09 -4.69 1.37
N ALA A 108 -4.11 -4.78 0.46
CA ALA A 108 -3.59 -6.05 -0.01
C ALA A 108 -2.96 -6.86 1.12
N TRP A 109 -2.10 -6.24 1.93
CA TRP A 109 -1.53 -6.86 3.12
C TRP A 109 -2.60 -7.24 4.16
N ASN A 110 -3.54 -6.35 4.46
CA ASN A 110 -4.63 -6.59 5.42
C ASN A 110 -5.47 -7.82 5.02
N ARG A 111 -5.77 -7.97 3.73
CA ARG A 111 -6.52 -9.13 3.19
C ARG A 111 -5.82 -10.47 3.41
N THR A 112 -4.50 -10.49 3.58
CA THR A 112 -3.75 -11.73 3.86
C THR A 112 -3.99 -12.27 5.28
N GLY A 113 -4.42 -11.39 6.20
CA GLY A 113 -4.53 -11.67 7.63
C GLY A 113 -3.19 -11.92 8.34
N ALA A 114 -2.04 -11.67 7.69
CA ALA A 114 -0.73 -11.84 8.31
C ALA A 114 -0.25 -10.59 9.08
N PHE A 115 -0.73 -9.41 8.68
CA PHE A 115 -0.47 -8.13 9.34
C PHE A 115 -1.63 -7.17 9.05
N THR A 116 -1.92 -6.24 9.97
CA THR A 116 -2.99 -5.23 9.83
C THR A 116 -2.46 -3.80 9.90
N PHE A 117 -2.57 -3.06 8.80
CA PHE A 117 -2.36 -1.62 8.76
C PHE A 117 -3.66 -0.88 9.03
N HIS A 118 -3.63 0.03 10.00
CA HIS A 118 -4.76 0.89 10.36
C HIS A 118 -4.49 2.30 9.87
N GLN A 119 -5.26 2.77 8.88
CA GLN A 119 -5.11 4.17 8.44
C GLN A 119 -5.69 5.11 9.50
N ILE A 120 -4.90 6.09 9.93
CA ILE A 120 -5.31 7.13 10.88
C ILE A 120 -5.14 8.52 10.29
N ASN A 121 -5.82 9.50 10.89
CA ASN A 121 -5.84 10.89 10.41
C ASN A 121 -4.84 11.81 11.12
N ASN A 122 -4.23 11.38 12.23
CA ASN A 122 -3.27 12.18 12.98
C ASN A 122 -1.84 11.65 12.78
N LYS A 123 -1.01 12.42 12.08
CA LYS A 123 0.40 12.09 11.82
C LYS A 123 1.21 11.83 13.08
N LYS A 124 0.90 12.50 14.20
CA LYS A 124 1.67 12.37 15.45
C LYS A 124 1.54 10.99 16.07
N ASP A 125 0.36 10.38 15.94
CA ASP A 125 0.03 9.08 16.51
C ASP A 125 0.52 7.92 15.61
N ALA A 126 0.88 8.21 14.36
CA ALA A 126 1.17 7.18 13.37
C ALA A 126 2.51 6.49 13.60
N GLN A 127 2.55 5.17 13.56
CA GLN A 127 3.80 4.41 13.60
C GLN A 127 4.50 4.43 12.24
N ILE A 128 3.72 4.50 11.16
CA ILE A 128 4.21 4.48 9.79
C ILE A 128 3.72 5.75 9.08
N ILE A 129 4.63 6.43 8.38
CA ILE A 129 4.28 7.56 7.51
C ILE A 129 4.60 7.18 6.08
N ILE A 130 3.63 7.30 5.18
CA ILE A 130 3.83 7.11 3.74
C ILE A 130 3.75 8.47 3.08
N ASN A 131 4.77 8.87 2.33
CA ASN A 131 4.78 10.15 1.60
C ASN A 131 5.39 9.98 0.20
N VAL A 132 5.38 11.09 -0.56
CA VAL A 132 5.94 11.14 -1.91
C VAL A 132 7.21 11.97 -1.92
N VAL A 133 8.23 11.46 -2.62
CA VAL A 133 9.47 12.19 -2.92
C VAL A 133 9.64 12.30 -4.43
N ASN A 134 10.45 13.27 -4.88
CA ASN A 134 10.85 13.44 -6.27
C ASN A 134 12.37 13.53 -6.34
N ASP A 135 13.04 12.40 -6.24
CA ASP A 135 14.48 12.33 -6.07
C ASP A 135 15.13 11.48 -7.16
N SER A 136 15.93 12.11 -8.02
CA SER A 136 16.68 11.43 -9.08
C SER A 136 18.07 10.98 -8.64
N SER A 137 18.49 11.30 -7.42
CA SER A 137 19.82 10.95 -6.90
C SER A 137 19.89 9.52 -6.36
N THR A 138 18.74 8.93 -6.04
CA THR A 138 18.61 7.51 -5.68
C THR A 138 18.26 6.69 -6.90
N ASN A 139 18.57 5.39 -6.93
CA ASN A 139 18.12 4.50 -8.00
C ASN A 139 16.82 3.75 -7.64
N ALA A 140 16.09 4.23 -6.64
CA ALA A 140 15.00 3.49 -6.01
C ALA A 140 13.64 4.15 -6.29
N ALA A 141 12.70 3.33 -6.78
CA ALA A 141 11.32 3.76 -7.02
C ALA A 141 10.50 3.87 -5.72
N GLY A 142 10.96 3.19 -4.66
CA GLY A 142 10.51 3.35 -3.28
C GLY A 142 11.71 3.27 -2.34
N GLU A 143 11.60 3.88 -1.16
CA GLU A 143 12.58 3.72 -0.09
C GLU A 143 11.87 3.62 1.26
N THR A 144 12.28 2.64 2.07
CA THR A 144 11.80 2.47 3.44
C THR A 144 12.92 2.79 4.44
N ALA A 145 12.61 3.67 5.39
CA ALA A 145 13.47 3.97 6.53
C ALA A 145 12.78 3.52 7.82
N THR A 146 13.52 2.86 8.70
CA THR A 146 13.01 2.41 10.00
C THR A 146 13.85 2.92 11.15
N THR A 147 13.19 3.17 12.28
CA THR A 147 13.82 3.41 13.58
C THR A 147 13.38 2.32 14.54
N TYR A 148 14.27 1.96 15.46
CA TYR A 148 14.05 0.83 16.36
C TYR A 148 14.70 1.06 17.72
N ASN A 149 14.23 0.32 18.71
CA ASN A 149 14.86 0.23 20.02
C ASN A 149 16.04 -0.76 19.95
N PRO A 150 17.29 -0.34 20.19
CA PRO A 150 18.45 -1.22 20.07
C PRO A 150 18.50 -2.33 21.12
N ALA A 151 17.82 -2.18 22.26
CA ALA A 151 17.80 -3.18 23.33
C ALA A 151 16.83 -4.33 23.02
N THR A 152 15.72 -4.05 22.33
CA THR A 152 14.66 -5.04 22.05
C THR A 152 14.57 -5.45 20.59
N GLY A 153 15.15 -4.68 19.67
CA GLY A 153 15.01 -4.88 18.23
C GLY A 153 13.66 -4.44 17.66
N HIS A 154 12.74 -3.94 18.50
CA HIS A 154 11.40 -3.56 18.07
C HIS A 154 11.39 -2.23 17.31
N LEU A 155 10.60 -2.20 16.24
CA LEU A 155 10.35 -1.00 15.45
C LEU A 155 9.59 0.05 16.28
N LEU A 156 9.98 1.32 16.09
CA LEU A 156 9.38 2.48 16.74
C LEU A 156 8.62 3.35 15.73
N LYS A 157 9.27 3.67 14.62
CA LYS A 157 8.69 4.41 13.49
C LYS A 157 9.22 3.86 12.17
N ALA A 158 8.40 3.92 11.13
CA ALA A 158 8.83 3.71 9.76
C ALA A 158 8.39 4.88 8.86
N THR A 159 9.14 5.14 7.80
CA THR A 159 8.80 6.09 6.75
C THR A 159 8.99 5.42 5.40
N VAL A 160 7.94 5.47 4.58
CA VAL A 160 7.93 4.97 3.21
C VAL A 160 7.89 6.16 2.28
N HIS A 161 8.87 6.23 1.38
CA HIS A 161 8.97 7.22 0.33
C HIS A 161 8.59 6.57 -1.00
N LEU A 162 7.47 6.99 -1.61
CA LEU A 162 7.14 6.65 -2.99
C LEU A 162 7.77 7.68 -3.93
N ASN A 163 8.70 7.26 -4.78
CA ASN A 163 9.49 8.17 -5.59
C ASN A 163 8.84 8.44 -6.94
N ARG A 164 8.18 9.60 -7.06
CA ARG A 164 7.47 10.00 -8.28
C ARG A 164 8.40 10.17 -9.49
N TYR A 165 9.68 10.46 -9.27
CA TYR A 165 10.67 10.60 -10.35
C TYR A 165 10.73 9.34 -11.21
N TYR A 166 10.59 8.15 -10.60
CA TYR A 166 10.56 6.86 -11.28
C TYR A 166 9.14 6.39 -11.58
N LEU A 167 8.26 6.45 -10.58
CA LEU A 167 6.93 5.83 -10.66
C LEU A 167 5.99 6.51 -11.66
N GLN A 168 6.19 7.80 -11.94
CA GLN A 168 5.30 8.59 -12.81
C GLN A 168 6.00 9.14 -14.06
N ASN A 169 7.27 8.81 -14.26
CA ASN A 169 7.97 9.15 -15.49
C ASN A 169 7.82 8.02 -16.51
N GLN A 170 7.24 8.37 -17.66
CA GLN A 170 6.92 7.44 -18.75
C GLN A 170 8.13 6.66 -19.26
N TRP A 171 9.34 7.21 -19.14
CA TRP A 171 10.58 6.57 -19.59
C TRP A 171 10.87 5.26 -18.83
N TYR A 172 10.42 5.15 -17.57
CA TYR A 172 10.61 3.94 -16.77
C TYR A 172 9.44 2.93 -16.90
N GLY A 173 8.35 3.31 -17.59
CA GLY A 173 7.28 2.41 -17.97
C GLY A 173 6.56 1.72 -16.81
N TYR A 174 6.41 2.39 -15.66
CA TYR A 174 5.63 1.85 -14.55
C TYR A 174 4.12 1.86 -14.90
N SER A 175 3.51 0.68 -14.89
CA SER A 175 2.06 0.55 -14.93
C SER A 175 1.47 0.80 -13.54
N ASN A 176 0.16 1.07 -13.45
CA ASN A 176 -0.52 1.22 -12.15
C ASN A 176 -0.24 0.02 -11.21
N ASN A 177 -0.27 -1.22 -11.74
CA ASN A 177 0.03 -2.40 -10.94
C ASN A 177 1.46 -2.40 -10.40
N ARG A 178 2.45 -1.96 -11.19
CA ARG A 178 3.84 -1.86 -10.71
C ARG A 178 4.02 -0.77 -9.65
N ILE A 179 3.22 0.29 -9.72
CA ILE A 179 3.19 1.33 -8.68
C ILE A 179 2.62 0.75 -7.37
N VAL A 180 1.50 0.02 -7.44
CA VAL A 180 0.93 -0.70 -6.28
C VAL A 180 1.93 -1.71 -5.71
N ASN A 181 2.52 -2.55 -6.56
CA ASN A 181 3.55 -3.52 -6.14
C ASN A 181 4.75 -2.84 -5.47
N THR A 182 5.11 -1.62 -5.89
CA THR A 182 6.19 -0.85 -5.22
C THR A 182 5.76 -0.50 -3.79
N ALA A 183 4.55 0.00 -3.60
CA ALA A 183 4.03 0.27 -2.25
C ALA A 183 3.89 -1.02 -1.43
N GLU A 184 3.46 -2.15 -2.02
CA GLU A 184 3.41 -3.44 -1.35
C GLU A 184 4.81 -3.91 -0.90
N HIS A 185 5.83 -3.72 -1.74
CA HIS A 185 7.23 -4.03 -1.45
C HIS A 185 7.77 -3.21 -0.27
N GLU A 186 7.58 -1.90 -0.30
CA GLU A 186 8.00 -1.01 0.79
C GLU A 186 7.29 -1.37 2.10
N LEU A 187 5.98 -1.63 2.05
CA LEU A 187 5.24 -2.12 3.22
C LEU A 187 5.71 -3.50 3.69
N GLY A 188 6.20 -4.34 2.79
CA GLY A 188 6.86 -5.60 3.11
C GLY A 188 8.11 -5.39 3.97
N HIS A 189 8.93 -4.37 3.64
CA HIS A 189 10.05 -3.97 4.52
C HIS A 189 9.57 -3.44 5.87
N VAL A 190 8.51 -2.63 5.88
CA VAL A 190 7.92 -2.10 7.12
C VAL A 190 7.49 -3.20 8.08
N ILE A 191 7.04 -4.35 7.58
CA ILE A 191 6.63 -5.50 8.41
C ILE A 191 7.75 -6.52 8.63
N GLY A 192 8.98 -6.20 8.22
CA GLY A 192 10.18 -6.98 8.55
C GLY A 192 10.61 -8.00 7.50
N LEU A 193 10.04 -7.95 6.28
CA LEU A 193 10.53 -8.77 5.18
C LEU A 193 11.81 -8.17 4.57
N ASN A 194 12.76 -9.05 4.28
CA ASN A 194 13.97 -8.72 3.53
C ASN A 194 13.79 -9.08 2.06
N HIS A 195 14.68 -8.57 1.21
CA HIS A 195 14.71 -8.94 -0.21
C HIS A 195 14.90 -10.43 -0.41
N THR A 196 14.37 -10.93 -1.52
CA THR A 196 14.61 -12.30 -2.00
C THR A 196 14.89 -12.30 -3.50
N LYS A 197 15.61 -13.32 -3.95
CA LYS A 197 15.91 -13.55 -5.38
C LYS A 197 14.86 -14.40 -6.08
N THR A 198 13.80 -14.78 -5.38
CA THR A 198 12.68 -15.59 -5.90
C THR A 198 11.48 -14.74 -6.30
N VAL A 199 10.48 -15.36 -6.93
CA VAL A 199 9.17 -14.74 -7.19
C VAL A 199 8.53 -14.35 -5.85
N SER A 200 8.42 -13.05 -5.61
CA SER A 200 8.00 -12.46 -4.32
C SER A 200 7.80 -10.97 -4.50
N VAL A 201 6.91 -10.37 -3.71
CA VAL A 201 6.79 -8.91 -3.63
C VAL A 201 8.10 -8.26 -3.21
N MET A 202 8.94 -8.99 -2.46
CA MET A 202 10.27 -8.56 -2.00
C MET A 202 11.37 -8.79 -3.03
N TYR A 203 11.03 -9.08 -4.29
CA TYR A 203 12.00 -9.06 -5.36
C TYR A 203 12.51 -7.62 -5.57
N PRO A 204 13.83 -7.36 -5.47
CA PRO A 204 14.36 -5.99 -5.33
C PRO A 204 14.25 -5.11 -6.57
N LYS A 205 13.91 -5.67 -7.74
CA LYS A 205 13.98 -4.94 -9.01
C LYS A 205 12.64 -4.88 -9.72
N GLY A 206 12.23 -3.65 -10.05
CA GLY A 206 11.18 -3.36 -11.01
C GLY A 206 9.74 -3.59 -10.53
N SER A 207 9.52 -4.01 -9.28
CA SER A 207 8.18 -4.15 -8.68
C SER A 207 7.25 -5.04 -9.51
N ILE A 208 7.81 -6.17 -9.98
CA ILE A 208 7.15 -7.04 -10.96
C ILE A 208 6.08 -7.92 -10.31
N TYR A 209 6.28 -8.34 -9.07
CA TYR A 209 5.39 -9.25 -8.37
C TYR A 209 4.62 -8.53 -7.27
N THR A 210 3.34 -8.89 -7.13
CA THR A 210 2.52 -8.57 -5.95
C THR A 210 2.84 -9.53 -4.80
N ILE A 211 2.22 -9.37 -3.64
CA ILE A 211 2.30 -10.28 -2.49
C ILE A 211 2.09 -11.74 -2.90
N GLN A 212 3.05 -12.60 -2.56
CA GLN A 212 3.02 -14.04 -2.83
C GLN A 212 2.76 -14.85 -1.55
N PRO A 213 2.30 -16.12 -1.65
CA PRO A 213 2.07 -16.97 -0.49
C PRO A 213 3.28 -17.14 0.44
N GLN A 214 4.50 -17.14 -0.13
CA GLN A 214 5.74 -17.21 0.65
C GLN A 214 5.95 -15.95 1.51
N ASP A 215 5.56 -14.78 1.01
CA ASP A 215 5.67 -13.51 1.74
C ASP A 215 4.75 -13.55 2.97
N ILE A 216 3.50 -13.99 2.78
CA ILE A 216 2.51 -14.19 3.85
C ILE A 216 3.03 -15.16 4.92
N LYS A 217 3.61 -16.29 4.51
CA LYS A 217 4.20 -17.28 5.42
C LYS A 217 5.34 -16.66 6.23
N ASN A 218 6.21 -15.88 5.59
CA ASN A 218 7.32 -15.22 6.26
C ASN A 218 6.83 -14.19 7.29
N VAL A 219 5.82 -13.38 6.96
CA VAL A 219 5.21 -12.44 7.90
C VAL A 219 4.61 -13.20 9.09
N ARG A 220 3.89 -14.30 8.87
CA ARG A 220 3.34 -15.12 9.96
C ARG A 220 4.44 -15.69 10.86
N LYS A 221 5.57 -16.12 10.29
CA LYS A 221 6.72 -16.57 11.08
C LYS A 221 7.29 -15.47 11.97
N ILE A 222 7.27 -14.21 11.52
CA ILE A 222 7.74 -13.07 12.30
C ILE A 222 6.81 -12.77 13.49
N TYR A 223 5.49 -12.85 13.30
CA TYR A 223 4.53 -12.32 14.29
C TYR A 223 3.65 -13.36 15.01
N HIS A 224 3.56 -14.60 14.52
CA HIS A 224 2.56 -15.59 14.96
C HIS A 224 3.13 -16.97 15.31
N GLU A 225 4.40 -17.26 15.05
CA GLU A 225 5.03 -18.47 15.57
C GLU A 225 5.55 -18.18 17.00
N LYS A 226 4.82 -18.66 18.01
CA LYS A 226 5.29 -18.89 19.37
C LYS A 226 5.36 -20.39 19.63
#